data_AF-A0A7L4RV05-F1
#
_entry.id   AF-A0A7L4RV05-F1
#
_cell.length_a   1.000
_cell.length_b   1.000
_cell.length_c   1.000
_cell.angle_alpha   90.00
_cell.angle_beta   90.00
_cell.angle_gamma   90.00
#
_symmetry.space_group_name_H-M   'P 1'
#
loop_
_entity.id
_entity.type
_entity.pdbx_description
1 polymer ?
#
loop_
_entity_poly.entity_id
_entity_poly.type
_entity_poly.pdbx_seq_one_letter_code
_entity_poly.pdbx_strand_id
1 'polypeptide(L)' 'MLMVKVDAKKCIGCGACAAICPAVFEIGSDGKSHVKKNDSKIACAKQAKDSCPVGAISL' A
#
# COMPACT_ATOMS: atom_id res chain seq x y z
N MET A 1 -17.05 -5.37 3.41
CA MET A 1 -16.58 -4.06 2.93
C MET A 1 -15.06 -4.09 2.96
N LEU A 2 -14.41 -4.40 1.83
CA LEU A 2 -12.94 -4.51 1.74
C LEU A 2 -12.38 -3.12 1.44
N MET A 3 -11.46 -2.63 2.26
CA MET A 3 -10.88 -1.29 2.16
C MET A 3 -9.38 -1.37 2.37
N VAL A 4 -8.64 -0.78 1.44
CA VAL A 4 -7.19 -0.73 1.46
C VAL A 4 -6.76 0.20 2.58
N LYS A 5 -5.88 -0.27 3.46
CA LYS A 5 -5.39 0.49 4.59
C LYS A 5 -3.90 0.26 4.78
N VAL A 6 -3.17 1.34 5.06
CA VAL A 6 -1.72 1.30 5.29
C VAL A 6 -1.43 1.73 6.73
N ASP A 7 -0.72 0.89 7.46
CA ASP A 7 -0.21 1.18 8.79
C ASP A 7 1.09 1.99 8.69
N ALA A 8 1.00 3.31 8.79
CA ALA A 8 2.16 4.21 8.75
C ALA A 8 3.21 3.90 9.84
N LYS A 9 2.79 3.31 10.97
CA LYS A 9 3.68 2.85 12.04
C LYS A 9 4.59 1.69 11.62
N LYS A 10 4.05 0.73 10.87
CA LYS A 10 4.82 -0.42 10.36
C LYS A 10 5.53 -0.09 9.06
N CYS A 11 4.96 0.82 8.27
CA CYS A 11 5.50 1.22 6.99
C CYS A 11 6.90 1.81 7.18
N ILE A 12 7.89 1.23 6.49
CA ILE A 12 9.28 1.70 6.48
C ILE A 12 9.62 2.55 5.25
N GLY A 13 8.65 2.80 4.38
CA GLY A 13 8.89 3.62 3.19
C GLY A 13 9.62 2.94 2.04
N CYS A 14 9.62 1.61 1.96
CA CYS A 14 10.41 0.91 0.95
C CYS A 14 9.99 1.16 -0.52
N GLY A 15 8.80 1.75 -0.75
CA GLY A 15 8.32 2.07 -2.09
C GLY A 15 7.74 0.89 -2.89
N ALA A 16 7.86 -0.36 -2.42
CA ALA A 16 7.45 -1.55 -3.17
C ALA A 16 5.97 -1.53 -3.57
N CYS A 17 5.07 -1.11 -2.69
CA CYS A 17 3.63 -1.03 -2.97
C CYS A 17 3.28 0.01 -4.04
N ALA A 18 3.95 1.16 -4.03
CA ALA A 18 3.79 2.20 -5.06
C ALA A 18 4.39 1.77 -6.40
N ALA A 19 5.44 0.95 -6.39
CA ALA A 19 5.99 0.34 -7.61
C ALA A 19 5.07 -0.75 -8.19
N ILE A 20 4.47 -1.59 -7.35
CA ILE A 20 3.58 -2.69 -7.77
C ILE A 20 2.21 -2.17 -8.21
N CYS A 21 1.67 -1.18 -7.49
CA CYS A 21 0.31 -0.71 -7.69
C CYS A 21 0.23 0.82 -7.47
N PRO A 22 0.83 1.62 -8.38
CA PRO A 22 0.84 3.09 -8.29
C PRO A 22 -0.56 3.72 -8.41
N ALA A 23 -1.54 2.96 -8.88
CA ALA A 23 -2.94 3.39 -8.93
C ALA A 23 -3.60 3.44 -7.54
N VAL A 24 -3.13 2.62 -6.60
CA VAL A 24 -3.69 2.47 -5.25
C VAL A 24 -2.79 3.07 -4.19
N PHE A 25 -1.47 2.89 -4.32
CA PHE A 25 -0.49 3.35 -3.34
C PHE A 25 0.40 4.43 -3.91
N GLU A 26 0.73 5.41 -3.10
CA GLU A 26 1.82 6.35 -3.37
C GLU A 26 2.74 6.46 -2.16
N ILE A 27 3.96 6.98 -2.35
CA ILE A 27 4.83 7.35 -1.23
C ILE A 27 4.68 8.85 -1.01
N GLY A 28 4.21 9.23 0.18
CA GLY A 28 4.12 10.62 0.59
C GLY A 28 5.48 11.23 0.92
N SER A 29 5.52 12.55 1.08
CA SER A 29 6.74 13.29 1.45
C SER A 29 7.33 12.88 2.80
N ASP A 30 6.54 12.23 3.66
CA ASP A 30 6.97 11.67 4.95
C ASP A 30 7.81 10.39 4.80
N GLY A 31 8.04 9.94 3.55
CA GLY A 31 8.69 8.67 3.26
C GLY A 31 7.84 7.46 3.65
N LYS A 32 6.51 7.61 3.75
CA LYS A 32 5.56 6.53 4.10
C LYS A 32 4.62 6.26 2.93
N SER A 33 4.04 5.06 2.91
CA SER A 33 3.03 4.70 1.91
C SER A 33 1.64 5.20 2.30
N HIS A 34 0.94 5.77 1.32
CA HIS A 34 -0.39 6.34 1.42
C HIS A 34 -1.32 5.68 0.39
N VAL A 35 -2.61 5.57 0.74
CA VAL A 35 -3.63 5.03 -0.17
C VAL A 35 -4.20 6.17 -1.00
N LYS A 36 -3.83 6.21 -2.28
CA LYS A 36 -4.34 7.16 -3.28
C LYS A 36 -5.77 6.82 -3.70
N LYS A 37 -6.06 5.53 -3.88
CA LYS A 37 -7.38 5.05 -4.28
C LYS A 37 -7.79 3.87 -3.41
N ASN A 38 -8.84 4.06 -2.61
CA ASN A 38 -9.36 3.03 -1.73
C ASN A 38 -10.24 2.03 -2.50
N ASP A 39 -9.62 1.23 -3.36
CA ASP A 39 -10.31 0.24 -4.17
C ASP A 39 -9.63 -1.12 -4.04
N SER A 40 -10.20 -1.98 -3.20
CA SER A 40 -9.73 -3.33 -2.92
C SER A 40 -10.01 -4.32 -4.07
N LYS A 41 -10.80 -3.93 -5.08
CA LYS A 41 -11.04 -4.77 -6.26
C LYS A 41 -9.89 -4.71 -7.26
N ILE A 42 -8.93 -3.80 -7.03
CA ILE A 42 -7.74 -3.71 -7.86
C ILE A 42 -6.84 -4.91 -7.57
N ALA A 43 -6.66 -5.78 -8.57
CA ALA A 43 -5.87 -7.00 -8.45
C ALA A 43 -4.44 -6.74 -7.93
N CYS A 44 -3.82 -5.62 -8.33
CA CYS A 44 -2.49 -5.26 -7.87
C CYS A 44 -2.44 -4.85 -6.38
N ALA A 45 -3.57 -4.51 -5.75
CA ALA A 45 -3.61 -4.20 -4.32
C ALA A 45 -3.26 -5.41 -3.45
N LYS A 46 -3.74 -6.61 -3.84
CA LYS A 46 -3.40 -7.87 -3.19
C LYS A 46 -1.92 -8.22 -3.35
N GLN A 47 -1.37 -7.98 -4.53
CA GLN A 47 0.05 -8.22 -4.81
C GLN A 47 0.96 -7.25 -4.03
N ALA A 48 0.58 -5.98 -3.94
CA ALA A 48 1.29 -5.00 -3.12
C ALA A 48 1.28 -5.36 -1.63
N LYS A 49 0.16 -5.88 -1.12
CA LYS A 49 0.08 -6.42 0.25
C LYS A 49 1.05 -7.56 0.48
N ASP A 50 1.06 -8.54 -0.42
CA ASP A 50 1.92 -9.73 -0.31
C ASP A 50 3.41 -9.39 -0.39
N SER A 51 3.76 -8.41 -1.22
CA SER A 51 5.14 -7.92 -1.35
C SER A 51 5.58 -6.97 -0.24
N CYS A 52 4.72 -6.62 0.73
CA CYS A 52 5.10 -5.71 1.80
C CYS A 52 5.97 -6.45 2.83
N PRO A 53 7.27 -6.15 2.95
CA PRO A 53 8.19 -6.91 3.81
C PRO A 53 7.86 -6.79 5.31
N VAL A 54 7.16 -5.72 5.68
CA VAL A 54 6.75 -5.40 7.05
C VAL A 54 5.25 -5.63 7.30
N GLY A 55 4.53 -6.16 6.31
CA GLY A 55 3.10 -6.43 6.41
C GLY A 55 2.28 -5.20 6.82
N ALA A 56 2.64 -4.01 6.32
CA ALA A 56 1.99 -2.74 6.67
C ALA A 56 0.67 -2.50 5.91
N ILE A 57 0.25 -3.41 5.03
CA ILE A 57 -0.90 -3.21 4.13
C ILE A 57 -2.01 -4.20 4.48
N SER A 58 -3.22 -3.69 4.65
CA SER A 58 -4.44 -4.44 4.91
C SER A 58 -5.48 -4.17 3.81
N LEU A 59 -6.30 -5.18 3.48
CA LEU A 59 -7.34 -5.16 2.44
C LEU A 59 -8.64 -5.72 3.00
#